data_AF-A0A2E5X756-F1
#
_entry.id   AF-A0A2E5X756-F1
#
_cell.length_a   1.000
_cell.length_b   1.000
_cell.length_c   1.000
_cell.angle_alpha   90.00
_cell.angle_beta   90.00
_cell.angle_gamma   90.00
#
_symmetry.space_group_name_H-M   'P 1'
#
loop_
_entity.id
_entity.type
_entity.pdbx_description
1 polymer ?
#
loop_
_entity_poly.entity_id
_entity_poly.type
_entity_poly.pdbx_seq_one_letter_code
_entity_poly.pdbx_strand_id
1 'polypeptide(L)' 'MIGVLFGVFLLGYVGYCWKEQGMHSRYQGWKTREEAPVMFVVMAIIYITLGLLMVVGSLLFKPVR' A
#
# COMPACT_ATOMS: atom_id res chain seq x y z
N MET A 1 -8.74 -16.10 1.79
CA MET A 1 -7.64 -15.75 2.72
C MET A 1 -6.49 -15.01 2.05
N ILE A 2 -6.16 -15.32 0.79
CA ILE A 2 -5.02 -14.70 0.09
C ILE A 2 -5.12 -13.17 -0.05
N GLY A 3 -6.32 -12.62 -0.23
CA GLY A 3 -6.54 -11.17 -0.29
C GLY A 3 -6.23 -10.44 1.02
N VAL A 4 -6.47 -11.08 2.17
CA VAL A 4 -6.10 -10.51 3.48
C VAL A 4 -4.58 -10.44 3.62
N LEU A 5 -3.87 -11.51 3.23
CA LEU A 5 -2.41 -11.55 3.29
C LEU A 5 -1.78 -10.45 2.41
N PHE A 6 -2.25 -10.30 1.17
CA PHE A 6 -1.78 -9.23 0.30
C PHE A 6 -2.13 -7.83 0.81
N GLY A 7 -3.35 -7.65 1.35
CA GLY A 7 -3.76 -6.37 1.92
C GLY A 7 -2.91 -5.96 3.13
N VAL A 8 -2.65 -6.89 4.06
CA VAL A 8 -1.77 -6.65 5.21
C VAL A 8 -0.34 -6.35 4.76
N PHE A 9 0.19 -7.09 3.77
CA PHE A 9 1.51 -6.82 3.21
C PHE A 9 1.59 -5.41 2.60
N LEU A 10 0.58 -4.98 1.84
CA LEU A 10 0.54 -3.65 1.21
C LEU A 10 0.53 -2.54 2.26
N LEU A 11 -0.28 -2.69 3.32
CA LEU A 11 -0.34 -1.73 4.43
C LEU A 11 0.98 -1.68 5.20
N GLY A 12 1.60 -2.84 5.46
CA GLY A 12 2.93 -2.93 6.06
C GLY A 12 4.00 -2.25 5.20
N TYR A 13 3.93 -2.41 3.88
CA TYR A 13 4.84 -1.76 2.95
C TYR A 13 4.71 -0.23 2.99
N VAL A 14 3.49 0.31 3.06
CA VAL A 14 3.30 1.76 3.27
C VAL A 14 3.93 2.21 4.58
N GLY A 15 3.75 1.45 5.66
CA GLY A 15 4.39 1.74 6.94
C GLY A 15 5.92 1.78 6.84
N TYR A 16 6.51 0.82 6.11
CA TYR A 16 7.94 0.80 5.81
C TYR A 16 8.39 2.03 5.01
N CYS A 17 7.70 2.36 3.92
CA CYS A 17 7.97 3.54 3.11
C CYS A 17 7.87 4.85 3.91
N TRP A 18 6.91 4.91 4.84
CA TRP A 18 6.75 6.04 5.74
C TRP A 18 7.89 6.14 6.75
N LYS A 19 8.39 5.03 7.28
CA LYS A 19 9.54 5.04 8.18
C LYS A 19 10.82 5.48 7.46
N GLU A 20 11.08 4.94 6.28
CA GLU A 20 12.28 5.23 5.48
C GLU A 20 12.18 6.55 4.70
N GLN A 21 11.03 7.26 4.79
CA GLN A 21 10.74 8.48 4.03
C GLN A 21 11.06 8.35 2.53
N GLY A 22 10.75 7.19 1.95
CA GLY A 22 11.05 6.90 0.54
C GLY A 22 10.13 5.82 -0.04
N MET A 23 10.01 5.82 -1.36
CA MET A 23 9.14 4.88 -2.07
C MET A 23 9.73 4.46 -3.41
N HIS A 24 9.29 3.29 -3.92
CA HIS A 24 9.59 2.90 -5.29
C HIS A 24 8.70 3.64 -6.29
N SER A 25 9.32 4.48 -7.11
CA SER A 25 8.71 5.10 -8.28
C SER A 25 8.93 4.23 -9.52
N ARG A 26 7.89 4.14 -10.35
CA ARG A 26 7.96 3.41 -11.63
C ARG A 26 8.96 4.12 -12.54
N TYR A 27 9.93 3.36 -13.07
CA TYR A 27 11.02 3.83 -13.94
C TYR A 27 12.12 4.69 -13.29
N GLN A 28 11.95 5.12 -12.03
CA GLN A 28 12.95 5.93 -11.33
C GLN A 28 13.56 5.27 -10.09
N GLY A 29 13.12 4.06 -9.74
CA GLY A 29 13.66 3.31 -8.61
C GLY A 29 13.20 3.89 -7.27
N TRP A 30 14.03 3.76 -6.23
CA TRP A 30 13.74 4.35 -4.92
C TRP A 30 13.91 5.86 -4.95
N LYS A 31 12.88 6.59 -4.57
CA LYS A 31 12.84 8.05 -4.46
C LYS A 31 12.47 8.45 -3.05
N THR A 32 13.19 9.41 -2.49
CA THR A 32 12.86 9.94 -1.17
C THR A 32 11.64 10.86 -1.27
N ARG A 33 11.00 11.10 -0.13
CA ARG A 33 9.89 12.06 -0.02
C ARG A 33 10.32 13.47 -0.41
N GLU A 34 11.57 13.84 -0.19
CA GLU A 34 12.09 15.17 -0.57
C GLU A 34 12.24 15.31 -2.09
N GLU A 35 12.63 14.24 -2.77
CA GLU A 35 12.77 14.21 -4.22
C GLU A 35 11.40 14.21 -4.93
N ALA A 36 10.40 13.53 -4.36
CA ALA A 36 9.09 13.37 -4.98
C ALA A 36 7.93 13.42 -3.96
N PRO A 37 7.69 14.58 -3.31
CA PRO A 37 6.76 14.68 -2.17
C PRO A 37 5.30 14.41 -2.56
N VAL A 38 4.88 14.92 -3.72
CA VAL A 38 3.51 14.72 -4.22
C VAL A 38 3.28 13.24 -4.56
N MET A 39 4.23 12.62 -5.26
CA MET A 39 4.13 11.22 -5.66
C MET A 39 4.13 10.29 -4.45
N PHE A 40 4.95 10.59 -3.44
CA PHE A 40 5.01 9.86 -2.19
C PHE A 40 3.64 9.81 -1.49
N VAL A 41 2.98 10.96 -1.35
CA VAL A 41 1.67 11.05 -0.69
C VAL A 41 0.58 10.37 -1.51
N VAL A 42 0.55 10.60 -2.84
CA VAL A 42 -0.43 9.98 -3.73
C VAL A 42 -0.35 8.46 -3.67
N MET A 43 0.87 7.90 -3.73
CA MET A 43 1.06 6.46 -3.72
C MET A 43 0.79 5.85 -2.35
N ALA A 44 1.15 6.53 -1.27
CA ALA A 44 0.77 6.11 0.08
C ALA A 44 -0.76 6.00 0.21
N ILE A 45 -1.52 6.99 -0.26
CA ILE A 45 -2.99 6.96 -0.23
C ILE A 45 -3.54 5.80 -1.07
N ILE A 46 -3.01 5.59 -2.27
CA ILE A 46 -3.42 4.48 -3.15
C ILE A 46 -3.20 3.14 -2.47
N TYR A 47 -2.01 2.90 -1.92
CA TYR A 47 -1.68 1.64 -1.27
C TYR A 47 -2.48 1.42 0.02
N ILE A 48 -2.75 2.48 0.81
CA ILE A 48 -3.64 2.38 1.97
C ILE A 48 -5.05 1.98 1.52
N THR A 49 -5.58 2.68 0.52
CA THR A 49 -6.94 2.44 0.02
C THR A 49 -7.08 1.02 -0.54
N LEU A 50 -6.14 0.56 -1.37
CA LEU A 50 -6.14 -0.79 -1.92
C LEU A 50 -5.97 -1.85 -0.84
N GLY A 51 -5.02 -1.65 0.10
CA GLY A 51 -4.79 -2.57 1.20
C GLY A 51 -6.03 -2.77 2.07
N LEU A 52 -6.71 -1.67 2.42
CA LEU A 52 -7.96 -1.70 3.16
C LEU A 52 -9.08 -2.39 2.38
N LEU A 53 -9.26 -2.07 1.10
CA LEU A 53 -10.27 -2.72 0.25
C LEU A 53 -10.05 -4.23 0.15
N MET A 54 -8.80 -4.68 0.05
CA MET A 54 -8.47 -6.10 -0.01
C MET A 54 -8.76 -6.82 1.31
N VAL A 55 -8.42 -6.21 2.46
CA VAL A 55 -8.70 -6.78 3.78
C VAL A 55 -10.21 -6.79 4.05
N VAL A 56 -10.87 -5.63 3.97
CA VAL A 56 -12.30 -5.48 4.25
C VAL A 56 -13.13 -6.29 3.26
N GLY A 57 -12.81 -6.23 1.96
CA GLY A 57 -13.48 -7.02 0.94
C GLY A 57 -13.36 -8.52 1.20
N SER A 58 -12.18 -9.01 1.55
CA SER A 58 -11.99 -10.44 1.86
C SER A 58 -12.70 -10.88 3.15
N LEU A 59 -12.94 -9.96 4.10
CA LEU A 59 -13.64 -10.23 5.35
C LEU A 59 -15.16 -10.17 5.19
N LEU A 60 -15.67 -9.19 4.43
CA LEU A 60 -17.10 -8.98 4.19
C LEU A 60 -17.66 -9.94 3.13
N PHE A 61 -16.94 -10.14 2.01
CA PHE A 61 -17.32 -11.06 0.94
C PHE A 61 -16.75 -12.46 1.19
N LYS A 62 -16.92 -12.98 2.40
CA LYS A 62 -16.72 -14.41 2.63
C LYS A 62 -17.69 -15.14 1.69
N PRO A 63 -17.23 -16.00 0.76
CA PRO A 63 -18.14 -16.79 -0.04
C PRO A 63 -18.98 -17.63 0.93
N VAL A 64 -20.29 -17.34 0.99
CA VAL A 64 -21.27 -18.28 1.54
C VAL A 64 -21.11 -19.52 0.67
N ARG A 65 -20.59 -20.58 1.29
CA ARG A 65 -20.25 -21.83 0.64
C ARG A 65 -21.49 -22.49 0.06
#